data_AF-A0A843LXL9-F1
#
_entry.id   AF-A0A843LXL9-F1
#
_cell.length_a   1.000
_cell.length_b   1.000
_cell.length_c   1.000
_cell.angle_alpha   90.00
_cell.angle_beta   90.00
_cell.angle_gamma   90.00
#
_symmetry.space_group_name_H-M   'P 1'
#
loop_
_entity.id
_entity.type
_entity.pdbx_description
1 polymer ?
#
loop_
_entity_poly.entity_id
_entity_poly.type
_entity_poly.pdbx_seq_one_letter_code
_entity_poly.pdbx_strand_id
1 'polypeptide(L)'
;MEHGIERAVGRYIAAHYSSAVEVGFGGKTYAAEVLLRAGVSVLCTDVHAYPECTLVPSVVDDCVEPRLSLYEGADVIYAVRPGLEIVPALISLAERVCADLVVYHLGFEVYMDGGEVTESEGVLLHRYVRDGKAVSRG
;
A
#
# COMPACT_ATOMS: atom_id res chain seq x y z
N MET A 1 16.32 -1.74 -15.71
CA MET A 1 15.93 -0.80 -14.64
C MET A 1 15.21 -1.61 -13.58
N GLU A 2 15.97 -2.20 -12.66
CA GLU A 2 15.39 -3.01 -11.59
C GLU A 2 14.70 -2.06 -10.60
N HIS A 3 13.40 -2.28 -10.34
CA HIS A 3 12.59 -1.61 -9.31
C HIS A 3 12.11 -0.16 -9.57
N GLY A 4 11.95 0.24 -10.83
CA GLY A 4 11.40 1.56 -11.17
C GLY A 4 9.97 1.79 -10.64
N ILE A 5 9.14 0.75 -10.69
CA ILE A 5 7.73 0.80 -10.31
C ILE A 5 7.55 0.99 -8.79
N GLU A 6 8.19 0.15 -7.98
CA GLU A 6 8.12 0.22 -6.51
C GLU A 6 8.56 1.59 -6.01
N ARG A 7 9.60 2.15 -6.63
CA ARG A 7 10.09 3.49 -6.27
C ARG A 7 9.14 4.60 -6.72
N ALA A 8 8.44 4.46 -7.85
CA ALA A 8 7.45 5.43 -8.30
C ALA A 8 6.19 5.41 -7.41
N VAL A 9 5.76 4.22 -6.97
CA VAL A 9 4.74 4.05 -5.92
C VAL A 9 5.20 4.78 -4.66
N GLY A 10 6.41 4.48 -4.18
CA GLY A 10 6.96 5.11 -2.97
C GLY A 10 7.01 6.64 -3.07
N ARG A 11 7.39 7.20 -4.22
CA ARG A 11 7.39 8.65 -4.45
C ARG A 11 5.99 9.26 -4.43
N TYR A 12 5.01 8.58 -5.03
CA TYR A 12 3.62 9.02 -4.97
C TYR A 12 3.15 9.07 -3.52
N ILE A 13 3.33 7.98 -2.77
CA ILE A 13 2.90 7.92 -1.37
C ILE A 13 3.60 9.01 -0.54
N ALA A 14 4.91 9.17 -0.71
CA ALA A 14 5.69 10.16 0.03
C ALA A 14 5.31 11.62 -0.29
N ALA A 15 4.76 11.90 -1.47
CA ALA A 15 4.30 13.23 -1.85
C ALA A 15 2.92 13.60 -1.28
N HIS A 16 2.12 12.60 -0.88
CA HIS A 16 0.71 12.78 -0.54
C HIS A 16 0.35 12.42 0.91
N TYR A 17 1.19 11.66 1.62
CA TYR A 17 0.89 11.12 2.95
C TYR A 17 2.10 11.25 3.90
N SER A 18 1.84 11.29 5.22
CA SER A 18 2.87 11.40 6.26
C SER A 18 3.08 10.10 7.03
N SER A 19 2.06 9.23 7.06
CA SER A 19 2.10 7.91 7.68
C SER A 19 1.48 6.84 6.77
N ALA A 20 2.20 5.74 6.53
CA ALA A 20 1.78 4.70 5.61
C ALA A 20 1.99 3.28 6.16
N VAL A 21 1.16 2.34 5.70
CA VAL A 21 1.39 0.90 5.89
C VAL A 21 1.45 0.20 4.53
N GLU A 22 2.54 -0.51 4.27
CA GLU A 22 2.66 -1.39 3.10
C GLU A 22 2.15 -2.78 3.46
N VAL A 23 1.17 -3.29 2.72
CA VAL A 23 0.64 -4.65 2.93
C VAL A 23 1.12 -5.58 1.81
N GLY A 24 1.64 -6.74 2.20
CA GLY A 24 2.14 -7.76 1.28
C GLY A 24 3.44 -7.35 0.59
N PHE A 25 4.36 -6.70 1.32
CA PHE A 25 5.60 -6.17 0.73
C PHE A 25 6.54 -7.26 0.19
N GLY A 26 6.38 -8.52 0.63
CA GLY A 26 7.12 -9.65 0.08
C GLY A 26 8.64 -9.54 0.19
N GLY A 27 9.15 -8.84 1.20
CA GLY A 27 10.58 -8.55 1.37
C GLY A 27 11.13 -7.44 0.46
N LYS A 28 10.30 -6.80 -0.37
CA LYS A 28 10.73 -5.75 -1.30
C LYS A 28 10.64 -4.38 -0.64
N THR A 29 11.78 -3.89 -0.14
CA THR A 29 11.85 -2.64 0.65
C THR A 29 11.86 -1.35 -0.16
N TYR A 30 11.88 -1.41 -1.50
CA TYR A 30 12.17 -0.25 -2.34
C TYR A 30 11.20 0.93 -2.21
N ALA A 31 9.90 0.66 -2.05
CA ALA A 31 8.90 1.69 -1.82
C ALA A 31 9.08 2.31 -0.43
N ALA A 32 9.07 1.48 0.61
CA ALA A 32 9.25 1.91 2.00
C ALA A 32 10.57 2.69 2.23
N GLU A 33 11.67 2.31 1.59
CA GLU A 33 12.93 3.06 1.65
C GLU A 33 12.81 4.47 1.07
N VAL A 34 11.99 4.66 0.02
CA VAL A 34 11.73 6.01 -0.52
C VAL A 34 10.95 6.84 0.50
N LEU A 35 9.95 6.26 1.16
CA LEU A 35 9.17 6.93 2.21
C LEU A 35 10.06 7.35 3.38
N LEU A 36 10.88 6.43 3.90
CA LEU A 36 11.80 6.71 5.02
C LEU A 36 12.77 7.84 4.68
N ARG A 37 13.33 7.86 3.46
CA ARG A 37 14.23 8.95 3.01
C ARG A 37 13.52 10.29 2.87
N ALA A 38 12.22 10.28 2.60
CA ALA A 38 11.38 11.48 2.55
C ALA A 38 10.88 11.93 3.93
N GLY A 39 11.17 11.18 5.00
CA GLY A 39 10.71 11.49 6.37
C GLY A 39 9.27 11.02 6.67
N VAL A 40 8.71 10.16 5.81
CA VAL A 40 7.38 9.56 6.00
C VAL A 40 7.51 8.29 6.84
N SER A 41 6.66 8.14 7.86
CA SER A 41 6.63 6.92 8.67
C SER A 41 6.01 5.78 7.89
N VAL A 42 6.66 4.62 7.90
CA VAL A 42 6.16 3.42 7.20
C VAL A 42 6.34 2.17 8.05
N LEU A 43 5.30 1.32 8.06
CA LEU A 43 5.34 -0.04 8.56
C LEU A 43 5.04 -1.00 7.39
N CYS A 44 5.84 -2.04 7.21
CA CYS A 44 5.57 -3.10 6.24
C CYS A 44 4.96 -4.32 6.93
N THR A 45 3.90 -4.87 6.37
CA THR A 45 3.25 -6.10 6.83
C THR A 45 3.24 -7.16 5.75
N ASP A 46 3.39 -8.41 6.15
CA ASP A 46 3.26 -9.57 5.27
C ASP A 46 2.88 -10.80 6.10
N VAL A 47 2.29 -11.82 5.47
CA VAL A 47 2.00 -13.10 6.12
C VAL A 47 3.29 -13.90 6.39
N HIS A 48 4.39 -13.53 5.73
CA HIS A 48 5.71 -14.10 5.92
C HIS A 48 6.66 -13.15 6.67
N ALA A 49 7.62 -13.74 7.40
CA ALA A 49 8.68 -12.97 8.06
C ALA A 49 9.86 -12.75 7.11
N TYR A 50 10.44 -11.55 7.16
CA TYR A 50 11.62 -11.15 6.39
C TYR A 50 12.72 -10.58 7.31
N PRO A 51 13.33 -11.41 8.18
CA PRO A 51 14.30 -10.93 9.19
C PRO A 51 15.56 -10.28 8.59
N GLU A 52 15.86 -10.54 7.33
CA GLU A 52 16.94 -9.91 6.57
C GLU A 52 16.66 -8.43 6.22
N CYS A 53 15.39 -8.01 6.22
CA CYS A 53 14.97 -6.64 5.91
C CYS A 53 15.13 -5.72 7.12
N THR A 54 16.38 -5.43 7.49
CA THR A 54 16.71 -4.66 8.72
C THR A 54 16.53 -3.14 8.59
N LEU A 55 16.43 -2.61 7.37
CA LEU A 55 16.35 -1.17 7.10
C LEU A 55 14.93 -0.59 7.19
N VAL A 56 13.91 -1.46 7.16
CA VAL A 56 12.50 -1.06 7.12
C VAL A 56 11.77 -1.75 8.28
N PRO A 57 10.98 -1.00 9.08
CA PRO A 57 10.12 -1.61 10.09
C PRO A 57 9.16 -2.61 9.45
N SER A 58 9.22 -3.87 9.86
CA SER A 58 8.33 -4.91 9.35
C SER A 58 7.78 -5.81 10.44
N VAL A 59 6.56 -6.31 10.24
CA VAL A 59 5.88 -7.22 11.17
C VAL A 59 5.05 -8.25 10.41
N VAL A 60 4.98 -9.48 10.92
CA VAL A 60 4.11 -10.51 10.36
C VAL A 60 2.66 -10.19 10.71
N ASP A 61 1.79 -10.04 9.72
CA ASP A 61 0.36 -9.79 9.90
C ASP A 61 -0.42 -10.25 8.67
N ASP A 62 -1.62 -10.79 8.90
CA ASP A 62 -2.53 -11.20 7.83
C ASP A 62 -3.58 -10.11 7.60
N CYS A 63 -3.59 -9.49 6.42
CA CYS A 63 -4.56 -8.45 6.10
C CYS A 63 -6.02 -8.94 5.99
N VAL A 64 -6.24 -10.25 5.87
CA VAL A 64 -7.58 -10.88 5.90
C VAL A 64 -8.10 -10.97 7.34
N GLU A 65 -7.21 -11.20 8.31
CA GLU A 65 -7.49 -11.21 9.75
C GLU A 65 -6.55 -10.25 10.51
N PRO A 66 -6.64 -8.93 10.25
CA PRO A 66 -5.61 -7.99 10.65
C PRO A 66 -5.66 -7.62 12.12
N ARG A 67 -4.49 -7.39 12.71
CA ARG A 67 -4.37 -6.71 14.00
C ARG A 67 -4.50 -5.20 13.78
N LEU A 68 -5.72 -4.68 13.96
CA LEU A 68 -6.07 -3.29 13.64
C LEU A 68 -5.12 -2.25 14.24
N SER A 69 -4.60 -2.47 15.45
CA SER A 69 -3.65 -1.55 16.11
C SER A 69 -2.36 -1.29 15.32
N LEU A 70 -2.03 -2.10 14.32
CA LEU A 70 -0.88 -1.88 13.43
C LEU A 70 -1.17 -0.83 12.34
N TYR A 71 -2.44 -0.59 12.04
CA TYR A 71 -2.92 0.25 10.94
C TYR A 71 -3.59 1.53 11.45
N GLU A 72 -3.98 1.57 12.72
CA GLU A 72 -4.56 2.75 13.37
C GLU A 72 -3.62 3.97 13.27
N GLY A 73 -4.14 5.09 12.76
CA GLY A 73 -3.38 6.34 12.59
C GLY A 73 -2.50 6.39 11.34
N ALA A 74 -2.55 5.38 10.47
CA ALA A 74 -1.99 5.49 9.13
C ALA A 74 -2.89 6.38 8.25
N ASP A 75 -2.28 7.27 7.47
CA ASP A 75 -3.02 8.08 6.50
C ASP A 75 -3.40 7.23 5.28
N VAL A 76 -2.55 6.23 4.95
CA VAL A 76 -2.72 5.38 3.78
C VAL A 76 -2.24 3.96 4.04
N ILE A 77 -3.01 3.01 3.53
CA ILE A 77 -2.58 1.63 3.29
C ILE A 77 -2.24 1.52 1.80
N TYR A 78 -1.09 0.94 1.48
CA TYR A 78 -0.73 0.69 0.09
C TYR A 78 -0.25 -0.74 -0.16
N ALA A 79 -0.45 -1.22 -1.38
CA ALA A 79 -0.02 -2.55 -1.80
C ALA A 79 0.53 -2.51 -3.23
N VAL A 80 1.61 -3.26 -3.48
CA VAL A 80 2.27 -3.34 -4.79
C VAL A 80 2.08 -4.74 -5.38
N ARG A 81 1.21 -4.83 -6.37
CA ARG A 81 0.78 -6.06 -7.05
C ARG A 81 0.21 -7.11 -6.07
N PRO A 82 -0.78 -6.76 -5.23
CA PRO A 82 -1.50 -7.78 -4.47
C PRO A 82 -2.26 -8.72 -5.42
N GLY A 83 -2.54 -9.94 -4.98
CA GLY A 83 -3.52 -10.79 -5.65
C GLY A 83 -4.90 -10.13 -5.67
N LEU A 84 -5.66 -10.28 -6.76
CA LEU A 84 -7.00 -9.69 -6.88
C LEU A 84 -7.95 -10.14 -5.77
N GLU A 85 -7.78 -11.37 -5.29
CA GLU A 85 -8.52 -11.96 -4.18
C GLU A 85 -8.25 -11.27 -2.84
N ILE A 86 -7.13 -10.56 -2.70
CA ILE A 86 -6.73 -9.85 -1.48
C ILE A 86 -7.28 -8.42 -1.44
N VAL A 87 -7.55 -7.80 -2.60
CA VAL A 87 -8.03 -6.42 -2.69
C VAL A 87 -9.29 -6.13 -1.84
N PRO A 88 -10.31 -7.02 -1.78
CA PRO A 88 -11.47 -6.81 -0.90
C PRO A 88 -11.10 -6.70 0.58
N ALA A 89 -10.13 -7.49 1.05
CA ALA A 89 -9.65 -7.45 2.42
C ALA A 89 -8.92 -6.12 2.71
N LEU A 90 -8.11 -5.64 1.76
CA LEU A 90 -7.46 -4.33 1.85
C LEU A 90 -8.47 -3.19 1.93
N ILE A 91 -9.53 -3.22 1.11
CA ILE A 91 -10.61 -2.21 1.13
C ILE A 91 -11.26 -2.19 2.51
N SER A 92 -11.71 -3.36 2.98
CA SER A 92 -12.34 -3.50 4.31
C SER A 92 -11.43 -3.02 5.43
N LEU A 93 -10.13 -3.34 5.37
CA LEU A 93 -9.14 -2.89 6.34
C LEU A 93 -9.00 -1.37 6.34
N ALA A 94 -8.81 -0.74 5.17
CA ALA A 94 -8.66 0.70 5.05
C ALA A 94 -9.91 1.46 5.55
N GLU A 95 -11.11 0.97 5.23
CA GLU A 95 -12.36 1.52 5.75
C GLU A 95 -12.44 1.41 7.29
N ARG A 96 -12.05 0.27 7.86
CA ARG A 96 -12.09 0.03 9.33
C ARG A 96 -11.15 0.95 10.11
N VAL A 97 -10.04 1.39 9.54
CA VAL A 97 -9.07 2.28 10.19
C VAL A 97 -9.11 3.72 9.68
N CYS A 98 -10.07 4.05 8.81
CA CYS A 98 -10.23 5.36 8.20
C CYS A 98 -8.99 5.85 7.43
N ALA A 99 -8.28 4.94 6.78
CA ALA A 99 -7.12 5.24 5.93
C ALA A 99 -7.52 5.24 4.44
N ASP A 100 -6.74 5.93 3.61
CA ASP A 100 -6.81 5.73 2.17
C ASP A 100 -6.30 4.34 1.77
N LEU A 101 -6.73 3.82 0.62
CA LEU A 101 -6.16 2.61 0.02
C LEU A 101 -5.66 2.90 -1.38
N VAL A 102 -4.35 2.76 -1.60
CA VAL A 102 -3.69 2.92 -2.91
C VAL A 102 -3.04 1.61 -3.34
N VAL A 103 -3.39 1.12 -4.53
CA VAL A 103 -2.89 -0.14 -5.07
C VAL A 103 -2.26 0.08 -6.43
N TYR A 104 -1.07 -0.46 -6.62
CA TYR A 104 -0.51 -0.68 -7.95
C TYR A 104 -0.80 -2.12 -8.38
N HIS A 105 -1.47 -2.30 -9.53
CA HIS A 105 -1.81 -3.62 -10.07
C HIS A 105 -0.76 -4.12 -11.08
N LEU A 106 -0.67 -5.44 -11.25
CA LEU A 106 0.17 -6.02 -12.29
C LEU A 106 -0.61 -6.00 -13.63
N GLY A 107 -0.14 -5.20 -14.58
CA GLY A 107 -0.76 -5.12 -15.90
C GLY A 107 -2.17 -4.56 -15.86
N PHE A 108 -3.16 -5.31 -16.34
CA PHE A 108 -4.56 -4.89 -16.43
C PHE A 108 -5.47 -5.59 -15.40
N GLU A 109 -4.89 -6.29 -14.43
CA GLU A 109 -5.61 -7.01 -13.39
C GLU A 109 -6.13 -6.03 -12.34
N VAL A 110 -7.25 -5.38 -12.63
CA VAL A 110 -7.87 -4.39 -11.74
C VAL A 110 -9.09 -5.02 -11.06
N TYR A 111 -9.24 -4.80 -9.75
CA TYR A 111 -10.42 -5.24 -9.02
C TYR A 111 -11.60 -4.31 -9.28
N MET A 112 -12.78 -4.87 -9.61
CA MET A 112 -13.99 -4.10 -9.95
C MET A 112 -13.73 -3.05 -11.05
N ASP A 113 -14.08 -1.79 -10.82
CA ASP A 113 -13.85 -0.69 -11.77
C ASP A 113 -12.48 0.00 -11.58
N GLY A 114 -11.74 -0.38 -10.53
CA GLY A 114 -10.44 0.17 -10.19
C GLY A 114 -10.44 1.46 -9.37
N GLY A 115 -11.59 1.94 -8.91
CA GLY A 115 -11.69 3.18 -8.13
C GLY A 115 -11.13 4.42 -8.86
N GLU A 116 -10.65 5.40 -8.08
CA GLU A 116 -10.01 6.61 -8.61
C GLU A 116 -8.63 6.26 -9.19
N VAL A 117 -8.36 6.66 -10.43
CA VAL A 117 -7.06 6.42 -11.07
C VAL A 117 -6.19 7.67 -10.98
N THR A 118 -4.96 7.48 -10.55
CA THR A 118 -3.91 8.50 -10.51
C THR A 118 -2.63 7.96 -11.15
N GLU A 119 -1.70 8.84 -11.49
CA GLU A 119 -0.47 8.48 -12.21
C GLU A 119 0.74 9.11 -11.53
N SER A 120 1.82 8.34 -11.45
CA SER A 120 3.13 8.79 -10.97
C SER A 120 4.23 8.18 -11.83
N GLU A 121 4.91 9.01 -12.61
CA GLU A 121 6.05 8.60 -13.45
C GLU A 121 5.75 7.44 -14.41
N GLY A 122 4.57 7.47 -15.03
CA GLY A 122 4.06 6.44 -15.93
C GLY A 122 3.49 5.21 -15.21
N VAL A 123 3.42 5.23 -13.87
CA VAL A 123 2.82 4.17 -13.06
C VAL A 123 1.38 4.55 -12.70
N LEU A 124 0.42 3.77 -13.20
CA LEU A 124 -1.00 3.93 -12.86
C LEU A 124 -1.29 3.33 -11.49
N LEU A 125 -1.79 4.15 -10.58
CA LEU A 125 -2.17 3.78 -9.24
C LEU A 125 -3.69 3.86 -9.11
N HIS A 126 -4.26 2.89 -8.40
CA HIS A 126 -5.69 2.77 -8.17
C HIS A 126 -5.98 3.07 -6.71
N ARG A 127 -6.72 4.14 -6.44
CA ARG A 127 -7.22 4.44 -5.11
C ARG A 127 -8.61 3.85 -4.97
N TYR A 128 -8.77 2.91 -4.04
CA TYR A 128 -10.05 2.25 -3.77
C TYR A 128 -10.79 2.85 -2.58
N VAL A 129 -10.07 3.41 -1.62
CA VAL A 129 -10.64 4.05 -0.43
C VAL A 129 -10.04 5.45 -0.30
N ARG A 130 -10.90 6.43 -0.03
CA ARG A 130 -10.52 7.81 0.28
C ARG A 130 -11.27 8.31 1.50
N ASP A 131 -10.56 8.87 2.48
CA ASP A 131 -11.14 9.36 3.74
C ASP A 131 -12.02 8.28 4.42
N GLY A 132 -11.57 7.01 4.38
CA GLY A 132 -12.27 5.85 4.95
C GLY A 132 -13.52 5.39 4.19
N LYS A 133 -13.74 5.81 2.94
CA LYS A 133 -14.88 5.39 2.12
C LYS A 133 -14.46 4.85 0.76
N ALA A 134 -15.06 3.75 0.32
CA ALA A 134 -14.87 3.24 -1.04
C ALA A 134 -15.17 4.31 -2.11
N VAL A 135 -14.33 4.36 -3.15
CA VAL A 135 -14.50 5.24 -4.31
C VAL A 135 -14.62 4.43 -5.60
N SER A 136 -15.44 4.93 -6.53
CA SER A 136 -15.63 4.37 -7.87
C SER A 136 -14.91 5.20 -8.92
N ARG A 137 -14.71 4.61 -10.11
CA ARG A 137 -14.16 5.33 -11.25
C ARG A 137 -15.20 6.34 -11.77
N GLY A 138 -14.82 7.61 -11.84
CA GLY A 138 -15.67 8.69 -12.37
C GLY A 138 -15.86 8.61 -13.89
#